data_AF-A0A844KLR1-F1
#
_entry.id   AF-A0A844KLR1-F1
#
_cell.length_a   1.000
_cell.length_b   1.000
_cell.length_c   1.000
_cell.angle_alpha   90.00
_cell.angle_beta   90.00
_cell.angle_gamma   90.00
#
_symmetry.space_group_name_H-M   'P 1'
#
loop_
_entity.id
_entity.type
_entity.pdbx_description
1 polymer ?
#
loop_
_entity_poly.entity_id
_entity_poly.type
_entity_poly.pdbx_seq_one_letter_code
_entity_poly.pdbx_strand_id
1 'polypeptide(L)'
;MEESERYCRKCELAKQYGGGLEEYLLRYLAQLTPEEQAEDVTYARRLACCGKCTWYGEHMCRACGCYVQLRAAVKGQNCPYEKWEQEGETHDTRSGNIL
;
A
#
# COMPACT_ATOMS: atom_id res chain seq x y z
N MET A 1 -0.45 -33.58 -9.35
CA MET A 1 -0.90 -32.28 -8.80
C MET A 1 0.34 -31.65 -8.20
N GLU A 2 0.86 -30.58 -8.82
CA GLU A 2 1.97 -29.84 -8.21
C GLU A 2 1.41 -29.07 -7.01
N GLU A 3 1.86 -29.47 -5.83
CA GLU A 3 1.57 -28.80 -4.58
C GLU A 3 2.34 -27.47 -4.62
N SER A 4 1.62 -26.36 -4.81
CA SER A 4 2.25 -25.04 -4.82
C SER A 4 2.72 -24.72 -3.41
N GLU A 5 4.01 -24.91 -3.15
CA GLU A 5 4.64 -24.52 -1.90
C GLU A 5 4.33 -23.03 -1.64
N ARG A 6 3.59 -22.76 -0.56
CA ARG A 6 3.29 -21.39 -0.15
C ARG A 6 4.54 -20.79 0.50
N TYR A 7 5.32 -20.06 -0.29
CA TYR A 7 6.48 -19.33 0.23
C TYR A 7 6.05 -18.07 0.98
N CYS A 8 6.72 -17.82 2.10
CA CYS A 8 6.62 -16.53 2.79
C CYS A 8 7.23 -15.45 1.89
N ARG A 9 6.42 -14.48 1.45
CA ARG A 9 6.86 -13.40 0.57
C ARG A 9 8.03 -12.60 1.14
N LYS A 10 8.10 -12.42 2.46
CA LYS A 10 9.24 -11.78 3.14
C LYS A 10 10.53 -12.59 2.98
N CYS A 11 10.48 -13.91 3.17
CA CYS A 11 11.65 -14.79 3.04
C CYS A 11 12.06 -14.95 1.57
N GLU A 12 11.11 -14.98 0.65
CA GLU A 12 11.35 -14.99 -0.79
C GLU A 12 12.09 -13.72 -1.22
N LEU A 13 11.59 -12.54 -0.81
CA LEU A 13 12.25 -11.26 -1.09
C LEU A 13 13.64 -11.18 -0.45
N ALA A 14 13.83 -11.70 0.76
CA ALA A 14 15.15 -11.73 1.40
C ALA A 14 16.17 -12.61 0.65
N LYS A 15 15.72 -13.65 -0.07
CA LYS A 15 16.61 -14.44 -0.94
C LYS A 15 16.95 -13.69 -2.24
N GLN A 16 15.97 -12.97 -2.78
CA GLN A 16 16.11 -12.24 -4.05
C GLN A 16 16.91 -10.93 -3.90
N TYR A 17 16.71 -10.23 -2.79
CA TYR A 17 17.31 -8.93 -2.48
C TYR A 17 18.15 -9.11 -1.22
N GLY A 18 19.47 -8.98 -1.35
CA GLY A 18 20.42 -9.21 -0.25
C GLY A 18 20.17 -8.32 0.97
N GLY A 19 19.57 -7.13 0.81
CA GLY A 19 19.16 -6.22 1.88
C GLY A 19 17.75 -6.46 2.44
N GLY A 20 17.05 -7.52 2.01
CA GLY A 20 15.76 -7.91 2.57
C GLY A 20 14.59 -6.99 2.18
N LEU A 21 13.60 -6.91 3.07
CA LEU A 21 12.35 -6.18 2.83
C LEU A 21 12.56 -4.68 2.65
N GLU A 22 13.45 -4.07 3.44
CA GLU A 22 13.66 -2.63 3.41
C GLU A 22 14.27 -2.17 2.09
N GLU A 23 15.30 -2.86 1.59
CA GLU A 23 15.89 -2.56 0.29
C GLU A 23 14.86 -2.72 -0.84
N TYR A 24 14.03 -3.76 -0.78
CA TYR A 24 12.94 -3.97 -1.74
C TYR A 24 11.95 -2.79 -1.74
N LEU A 25 11.52 -2.33 -0.56
CA LEU A 25 10.59 -1.21 -0.44
C LEU A 25 11.20 0.08 -1.02
N LEU A 26 12.44 0.40 -0.67
CA LEU A 26 13.14 1.58 -1.17
C LEU A 26 13.29 1.54 -2.70
N ARG A 27 13.69 0.40 -3.25
CA ARG A 27 13.84 0.23 -4.70
C ARG A 27 12.53 0.36 -5.46
N TYR A 28 11.43 -0.14 -4.89
CA TYR A 28 10.12 0.02 -5.50
C TYR A 28 9.66 1.48 -5.45
N LEU A 29 9.79 2.14 -4.30
CA LEU A 29 9.40 3.55 -4.15
C LEU A 29 10.19 4.46 -5.10
N ALA A 30 11.48 4.18 -5.30
CA ALA A 30 12.33 4.93 -6.22
C ALA A 30 11.96 4.75 -7.72
N GLN A 31 11.12 3.78 -8.06
CA GLN A 31 10.64 3.55 -9.44
C GLN A 31 9.35 4.29 -9.77
N LEU A 32 8.64 4.83 -8.76
CA LEU A 32 7.41 5.58 -8.97
C LEU A 32 7.72 6.93 -9.64
N THR A 33 6.93 7.31 -10.63
CA THR A 33 7.01 8.67 -11.19
C THR A 33 6.33 9.68 -10.24
N PRO A 34 6.62 10.99 -10.36
CA PRO A 34 5.95 12.02 -9.56
C PRO A 34 4.42 12.03 -9.71
N GLU A 35 3.91 11.62 -10.87
CA GLU A 35 2.47 11.53 -11.13
C GLU A 35 1.84 10.36 -10.37
N GLU A 36 2.55 9.24 -10.28
CA GLU A 36 2.12 8.03 -9.58
C GLU A 36 2.30 8.12 -8.06
N GLN A 37 3.30 8.89 -7.61
CA GLN A 37 3.62 9.04 -6.20
C GLN A 37 2.65 9.99 -5.51
N ALA A 38 2.16 9.59 -4.35
CA ALA A 38 1.38 10.43 -3.46
C ALA A 38 2.26 11.52 -2.85
N GLU A 39 1.69 12.70 -2.61
CA GLU A 39 2.40 13.77 -1.90
C GLU A 39 2.91 13.30 -0.53
N ASP A 40 4.07 13.81 -0.11
CA ASP A 40 4.72 13.42 1.15
C ASP A 40 3.77 13.54 2.36
N VAL A 41 2.96 14.60 2.40
CA VAL A 41 1.96 14.83 3.45
C VAL A 41 0.86 13.77 3.44
N THR A 42 0.38 13.37 2.26
CA THR A 42 -0.61 12.30 2.12
C THR A 42 -0.01 10.95 2.47
N TYR A 43 1.20 10.66 1.99
CA TYR A 43 1.91 9.43 2.29
C TYR A 43 2.10 9.27 3.81
N ALA A 44 2.63 10.29 4.48
CA ALA A 44 2.80 10.30 5.93
C ALA A 44 1.48 10.10 6.68
N ARG A 45 0.40 10.78 6.25
CA ARG A 45 -0.94 10.63 6.83
C ARG A 45 -1.48 9.20 6.68
N ARG A 46 -1.35 8.61 5.49
CA ARG A 46 -1.78 7.23 5.20
C ARG A 46 -0.99 6.21 6.06
N LEU A 47 0.33 6.39 6.19
CA LEU A 47 1.17 5.57 7.07
C LEU A 47 0.74 5.67 8.54
N ALA A 48 0.51 6.89 9.04
CA ALA A 48 0.06 7.11 10.41
C ALA A 48 -1.31 6.47 10.68
N CYS A 49 -2.21 6.49 9.69
CA CYS A 49 -3.50 5.79 9.76
C CYS A 49 -3.31 4.28 9.86
N CYS A 50 -2.44 3.71 9.01
CA CYS A 50 -2.13 2.28 9.05
C CYS A 50 -1.43 1.87 10.35
N GLY A 51 -0.52 2.67 10.90
CA GLY A 51 0.19 2.36 12.15
C GLY A 51 -0.71 2.24 13.39
N LYS A 52 -1.95 2.75 13.32
CA LYS A 52 -2.99 2.62 14.36
C LYS A 52 -4.08 1.61 14.00
N CYS A 53 -3.96 0.94 12.85
CA CYS A 53 -4.99 0.06 12.34
C CYS A 53 -4.88 -1.35 12.91
N THR A 54 -6.00 -1.95 13.32
CA THR A 54 -6.09 -3.37 13.73
C THR A 54 -5.51 -4.35 12.72
N TRP A 55 -5.54 -4.01 11.42
CA TRP A 55 -5.02 -4.87 10.36
C TRP A 55 -3.52 -4.72 10.12
N TYR A 56 -2.83 -3.81 10.80
CA TYR A 56 -1.39 -3.65 10.64
C TYR A 56 -0.62 -4.84 11.22
N GLY A 57 0.35 -5.35 10.47
CA GLY A 57 1.28 -6.37 10.93
C GLY A 57 2.64 -6.18 10.27
N GLU A 58 3.59 -5.59 11.01
CA GLU A 58 5.00 -5.44 10.62
C GLU A 58 5.18 -5.09 9.13
N HIS A 59 4.80 -3.87 8.76
CA HIS A 59 4.85 -3.33 7.38
C HIS A 59 3.78 -3.86 6.41
N MET A 60 2.99 -4.87 6.77
CA MET A 60 1.90 -5.39 5.92
C MET A 60 0.52 -5.08 6.46
N CYS A 61 -0.43 -4.88 5.54
CA CYS A 61 -1.85 -4.87 5.87
C CYS A 61 -2.39 -6.30 5.79
N ARG A 62 -2.77 -6.88 6.92
CA ARG A 62 -3.35 -8.23 7.00
C ARG A 62 -4.70 -8.37 6.30
N ALA A 63 -5.36 -7.26 6.03
CA ALA A 63 -6.66 -7.25 5.36
C ALA A 63 -6.55 -7.42 3.84
N CYS A 64 -5.47 -6.92 3.22
CA CYS A 64 -5.26 -7.02 1.76
C CYS A 64 -3.96 -7.69 1.33
N GLY A 65 -3.07 -8.02 2.26
CA GLY A 65 -1.77 -8.64 1.99
C GLY A 65 -0.70 -7.71 1.40
N CYS A 66 -0.97 -6.40 1.26
CA CYS A 66 -0.01 -5.46 0.68
C CYS A 66 0.95 -4.90 1.74
N TYR A 67 2.15 -4.53 1.31
CA TYR A 67 3.00 -3.65 2.10
C TYR A 67 2.38 -2.26 2.21
N VAL A 68 2.23 -1.78 3.44
CA VAL A 68 1.58 -0.51 3.76
C VAL A 68 2.31 0.65 3.13
N GLN A 69 3.65 0.62 3.13
CA GLN A 69 4.48 1.65 2.51
C GLN A 69 4.23 1.77 1.01
N LEU A 70 4.18 0.64 0.30
CA LEU A 70 3.95 0.67 -1.15
C LEU A 70 2.53 1.14 -1.48
N ARG A 71 1.52 0.61 -0.78
CA ARG A 71 0.14 0.98 -1.05
C ARG A 71 -0.14 2.44 -0.69
N ALA A 72 0.44 2.96 0.39
CA ALA A 72 0.27 4.34 0.80
C ALA A 72 0.98 5.34 -0.14
N ALA A 73 2.09 4.92 -0.77
CA ALA A 73 2.90 5.77 -1.64
C ALA A 73 2.31 5.97 -3.04
N VAL A 74 1.37 5.14 -3.48
CA VAL A 74 0.75 5.29 -4.81
C VAL A 74 -0.49 6.18 -4.71
N LYS A 75 -0.55 7.24 -5.53
CA LYS A 75 -1.60 8.27 -5.55
C LYS A 75 -3.00 7.67 -5.75
N GLY A 76 -3.15 6.83 -6.78
CA GLY A 76 -4.39 6.14 -7.15
C GLY A 76 -4.71 4.88 -6.32
N GLN A 77 -4.16 4.75 -5.12
CA GLN A 77 -4.56 3.70 -4.18
C GLN A 77 -5.47 4.28 -3.09
N ASN A 78 -6.37 3.44 -2.58
CA ASN A 78 -7.18 3.70 -1.40
C ASN A 78 -6.99 2.60 -0.35
N CYS A 79 -7.49 2.84 0.85
CA CYS A 79 -7.62 1.81 1.87
C CYS A 79 -8.73 0.82 1.49
N PRO A 80 -8.52 -0.51 1.62
CA PRO A 80 -9.58 -1.51 1.37
C PRO A 80 -10.72 -1.45 2.41
N TYR A 81 -10.55 -0.67 3.48
CA TYR A 81 -11.54 -0.41 4.52
C TYR A 81 -11.84 1.09 4.63
N GLU A 82 -11.58 1.86 3.56
CA GLU A 82 -12.00 3.27 3.44
C GLU A 82 -11.49 4.19 4.57
N LYS A 83 -10.39 3.80 5.24
CA LYS A 83 -9.75 4.63 6.28
C LYS A 83 -8.96 5.81 5.70
N TRP A 84 -8.74 5.80 4.40
CA TRP A 84 -8.11 6.85 3.62
C TRP A 84 -8.37 6.62 2.13
N GLU A 85 -8.48 7.71 1.39
CA GLU A 85 -8.90 7.76 -0.02
C GLU A 85 -7.71 7.91 -0.98
N GLN A 86 -8.00 7.77 -2.27
CA GLN A 86 -7.09 8.14 -3.36
C GLN A 86 -6.79 9.64 -3.30
N GLU A 87 -5.57 10.02 -3.65
CA GLU A 87 -5.20 11.43 -3.70
C GLU A 87 -5.65 12.01 -5.04
N GLY A 88 -6.34 13.15 -4.98
CA GLY A 88 -6.96 13.80 -6.15
C GLY A 88 -8.39 13.30 -6.47
N GLU A 89 -8.92 12.34 -5.72
CA GLU A 89 -10.32 11.93 -5.86
C GLU A 89 -11.23 13.03 -5.28
N THR A 90 -11.83 13.82 -6.17
CA THR A 90 -12.93 14.69 -5.82
C THR A 90 -14.17 13.82 -5.68
N HIS A 91 -14.65 13.63 -4.46
CA HIS A 91 -15.96 13.04 -4.21
C HIS A 91 -17.01 13.98 -4.80
N ASP A 92 -17.40 13.75 -6.06
CA ASP A 92 -18.53 14.43 -6.66
C ASP A 92 -19.80 14.00 -5.88
N THR A 93 -20.23 14.83 -4.94
CA THR A 93 -21.44 14.60 -4.14
C THR A 93 -22.73 14.73 -4.95
N ARG A 94 -22.68 14.56 -6.28
CA ARG A 94 -23.80 14.81 -7.20
C ARG A 94 -24.41 13.57 -7.82
N SER A 95 -24.03 12.36 -7.38
CA SER A 95 -24.82 11.14 -7.64
C SER A 95 -25.90 10.92 -6.56
N GLY A 96 -26.71 11.95 -6.33
CA GLY A 96 -28.06 11.77 -5.80
C GLY A 96 -28.97 11.41 -6.97
N ASN A 97 -29.09 10.12 -7.27
CA ASN A 97 -30.06 9.64 -8.25
C ASN A 97 -31.46 9.74 -7.61
N ILE A 98 -32.07 10.92 -7.71
CA ILE A 98 -33.53 11.05 -7.70
C ILE A 98 -33.97 10.57 -9.07
N LEU A 99 -34.52 9.35 -9.13
CA LEU A 99 -35.68 8.95 -9.95
C LEU A 99 -36.24 7.65 -9.36
#